data_AF-A0A5K0VDX1-F1
#
_entry.id   AF-A0A5K0VDX1-F1
#
_cell.length_a   1.000
_cell.length_b   1.000
_cell.length_c   1.000
_cell.angle_alpha   90.00
_cell.angle_beta   90.00
_cell.angle_gamma   90.00
#
_symmetry.space_group_name_H-M   'P 1'
#
loop_
_entity.id
_entity.type
_entity.pdbx_description
1 polymer ?
#
loop_
_entity_poly.entity_id
_entity_poly.type
_entity_poly.pdbx_seq_one_letter_code
_entity_poly.pdbx_strand_id
1 'polypeptide(L)'
;EARCMTKARRLGVPTPTLYGMDPILHTLTFEYVEGPSVKDVLLGFGLHGIVEERINDIATQIGDAIGKLHDGGMVHGDLTTSNMILRSSNNQL
;
A
#
# COMPACT_ATOMS: atom_id res chain seq x y z
N GLU A 1 2.97 -0.26 -14.20
CA GLU A 1 3.71 -0.33 -12.92
C GLU A 1 4.67 0.82 -12.62
N ALA A 2 5.91 0.86 -13.12
CA ALA A 2 6.90 1.87 -12.68
C ALA A 2 6.41 3.34 -12.74
N ARG A 3 5.72 3.71 -13.82
CA ARG A 3 5.11 5.05 -13.98
C ARG A 3 3.98 5.29 -12.99
N CYS A 4 3.12 4.29 -12.75
CA CYS A 4 2.03 4.37 -11.79
C CYS A 4 2.57 4.58 -10.38
N MET A 5 3.58 3.80 -9.97
CA MET A 5 4.24 3.92 -8.67
C MET A 5 4.88 5.30 -8.47
N THR A 6 5.58 5.80 -9.49
CA THR A 6 6.19 7.13 -9.44
C THR A 6 5.14 8.24 -9.34
N LYS A 7 4.01 8.10 -10.06
CA LYS A 7 2.89 9.05 -9.97
C LYS A 7 2.23 9.01 -8.59
N ALA A 8 1.90 7.82 -8.08
CA ALA A 8 1.33 7.61 -6.74
C ALA A 8 2.16 8.31 -5.65
N ARG A 9 3.48 8.07 -5.67
CA ARG A 9 4.41 8.71 -4.75
C ARG A 9 4.37 10.24 -4.81
N ARG A 10 4.32 10.82 -6.01
CA ARG A 10 4.21 12.28 -6.21
C ARG A 10 2.90 12.85 -5.71
N LEU A 11 1.84 12.05 -5.65
CA LEU A 11 0.55 12.42 -5.07
C LEU A 11 0.52 12.30 -3.54
N GLY A 12 1.66 11.97 -2.91
CA GLY A 12 1.76 11.83 -1.46
C GLY A 12 1.19 10.51 -0.93
N VAL A 13 1.01 9.51 -1.82
CA VAL A 13 0.63 8.15 -1.41
C VAL A 13 1.88 7.35 -1.08
N PRO A 14 1.95 6.76 0.13
CA PRO A 14 3.02 5.85 0.49
C PRO A 14 3.12 4.71 -0.51
N THR A 15 4.33 4.47 -1.00
CA THR A 15 4.64 3.43 -1.97
C THR A 15 6.07 2.96 -1.71
N PRO A 16 6.46 1.74 -2.06
CA PRO A 16 7.87 1.35 -2.08
C PRO A 16 8.69 2.24 -3.03
N THR A 17 9.92 2.58 -2.63
CA THR A 17 10.83 3.37 -3.49
C THR A 17 11.25 2.54 -4.71
N LEU A 18 11.11 3.05 -5.93
CA LEU A 18 11.62 2.37 -7.12
C LEU A 18 13.13 2.65 -7.27
N TYR A 19 13.97 1.63 -7.10
CA TYR A 19 15.42 1.74 -7.23
C TYR A 19 15.90 1.58 -8.67
N GLY A 20 15.22 0.78 -9.49
CA GLY A 20 15.65 0.52 -10.86
C GLY A 20 14.62 -0.17 -11.73
N MET A 21 14.81 -0.03 -13.04
CA MET A 21 14.06 -0.74 -14.08
C MET A 21 15.03 -1.35 -15.09
N ASP A 22 14.82 -2.61 -15.42
CA ASP A 22 15.51 -3.30 -16.51
C ASP A 22 14.48 -3.68 -17.59
N PRO A 23 14.45 -2.98 -18.74
CA PRO A 23 13.50 -3.27 -19.80
C PRO A 23 13.85 -4.51 -20.62
N ILE A 24 15.10 -5.00 -20.56
CA ILE A 24 15.54 -6.21 -21.26
C ILE A 24 15.15 -7.45 -20.46
N LEU A 25 15.39 -7.42 -19.15
CA LEU A 25 14.99 -8.49 -18.23
C LEU A 25 13.56 -8.34 -17.70
N HIS A 26 12.83 -7.31 -18.15
CA HIS A 26 11.46 -6.98 -17.74
C HIS A 26 11.28 -6.95 -16.20
N THR A 27 12.26 -6.41 -15.48
CA THR A 27 12.31 -6.43 -14.01
C THR A 27 12.23 -5.03 -13.44
N LEU A 28 11.55 -4.90 -12.30
CA LEU A 28 11.54 -3.69 -11.47
C LEU A 28 12.10 -4.01 -10.08
N THR A 29 12.98 -3.15 -9.60
CA THR A 29 13.57 -3.29 -8.26
C THR A 29 13.00 -2.20 -7.35
N PHE A 30 12.36 -2.61 -6.27
CA PHE A 30 11.75 -1.72 -5.29
C PHE A 30 12.42 -1.84 -3.92
N GLU A 31 12.18 -0.84 -3.07
CA GLU A 31 12.36 -0.92 -1.63
C GLU A 31 11.65 -2.15 -1.08
N TYR A 32 12.36 -2.91 -0.26
CA TYR A 32 11.72 -3.94 0.54
C TYR A 32 11.00 -3.27 1.72
N VAL A 33 9.67 -3.38 1.73
CA VAL A 33 8.85 -2.89 2.85
C VAL A 33 8.60 -4.06 3.79
N GLU A 34 9.18 -3.97 4.98
CA GLU A 34 8.96 -4.96 6.02
C GLU A 34 7.58 -4.74 6.68
N GLY A 35 6.72 -5.77 6.59
CA GLY A 35 5.44 -5.79 7.29
C GLY A 35 4.41 -6.71 6.63
N PRO A 36 3.28 -6.98 7.33
CA PRO A 36 2.23 -7.83 6.80
C PRO A 36 1.40 -7.09 5.74
N SER A 37 0.75 -7.85 4.87
CA SER A 37 -0.29 -7.28 4.02
C SER A 37 -1.51 -6.88 4.87
N VAL A 38 -2.29 -5.90 4.41
CA VAL A 38 -3.55 -5.54 5.07
C VAL A 38 -4.50 -6.75 5.14
N LYS A 39 -4.49 -7.62 4.12
CA LYS A 39 -5.25 -8.87 4.11
C LYS A 39 -4.91 -9.74 5.33
N ASP A 40 -3.64 -9.97 5.58
CA ASP A 40 -3.20 -10.85 6.68
C ASP A 40 -3.60 -10.27 8.04
N VAL A 41 -3.51 -8.94 8.17
CA VAL A 41 -3.94 -8.22 9.39
C VAL A 41 -5.43 -8.38 9.64
N LEU A 42 -6.26 -8.20 8.60
CA LEU A 42 -7.72 -8.36 8.71
C LEU A 42 -8.13 -9.81 9.02
N LEU A 43 -7.46 -10.79 8.42
CA LEU A 43 -7.68 -12.21 8.74
C LEU A 43 -7.33 -12.52 10.20
N GLY A 44 -6.26 -11.91 10.73
CA GLY A 44 -5.88 -12.02 12.14
C GLY A 44 -6.98 -11.56 13.10
N PHE A 45 -7.71 -10.49 12.77
CA PHE A 45 -8.86 -10.05 13.59
C PHE A 45 -9.99 -11.07 13.61
N GLY A 46 -10.25 -11.75 12.49
CA GLY A 46 -11.26 -12.81 12.44
C GLY A 46 -10.94 -14.00 13.34
N LEU A 47 -9.66 -14.25 13.63
CA LEU A 47 -9.20 -15.37 14.45
C LEU A 47 -9.01 -15.03 15.93
N HIS A 48 -8.62 -13.80 16.24
CA HIS A 48 -8.19 -13.40 17.59
C HIS A 48 -9.09 -12.35 18.24
N GLY A 49 -10.14 -11.91 17.54
CA GLY A 49 -11.02 -10.83 17.98
C GLY A 49 -10.66 -9.50 17.34
N ILE A 50 -11.67 -8.65 17.22
CA ILE A 50 -11.57 -7.34 16.58
C ILE A 50 -11.06 -6.30 17.60
N VAL A 51 -10.06 -5.54 17.20
CA VAL A 51 -9.66 -4.30 17.88
C VAL A 51 -10.17 -3.14 17.03
N GLU A 52 -11.32 -2.58 17.42
CA GLU A 52 -12.07 -1.61 16.61
C GLU A 52 -11.24 -0.36 16.27
N GLU A 53 -10.50 0.18 17.24
CA GLU A 53 -9.59 1.32 17.04
C GLU A 53 -8.57 1.05 15.94
N ARG A 54 -7.98 -0.15 15.92
CA ARG A 54 -6.97 -0.53 14.93
C ARG A 54 -7.57 -0.72 13.53
N ILE A 55 -8.77 -1.28 13.44
CA ILE A 55 -9.48 -1.38 12.15
C ILE A 55 -9.82 0.00 11.62
N ASN A 56 -10.32 0.89 12.46
CA ASN A 56 -10.68 2.26 12.08
C ASN A 56 -9.46 3.05 11.60
N ASP A 57 -8.32 2.90 12.28
CA ASP A 57 -7.06 3.53 11.85
C ASP A 57 -6.63 3.03 10.47
N ILE A 58 -6.55 1.71 10.26
CA ILE A 58 -6.19 1.12 8.95
C ILE A 58 -7.15 1.57 7.86
N ALA A 59 -8.46 1.54 8.11
CA ALA A 59 -9.48 1.96 7.14
C ALA A 59 -9.34 3.45 6.78
N THR A 60 -9.01 4.29 7.77
CA THR A 60 -8.78 5.73 7.55
C THR A 60 -7.55 5.96 6.68
N GLN A 61 -6.43 5.28 6.97
CA GLN A 61 -5.20 5.37 6.17
C GLN A 61 -5.43 4.93 4.72
N ILE A 62 -6.17 3.83 4.52
CA ILE A 62 -6.56 3.34 3.19
C ILE A 62 -7.42 4.38 2.46
N GLY A 63 -8.43 4.94 3.13
CA GLY A 63 -9.30 5.96 2.56
C GLY A 63 -8.54 7.21 2.12
N ASP A 64 -7.63 7.72 2.96
CA ASP A 64 -6.77 8.87 2.64
C ASP A 64 -5.86 8.59 1.43
N ALA A 65 -5.21 7.42 1.39
CA ALA A 65 -4.37 7.02 0.27
C ALA A 65 -5.18 6.94 -1.05
N ILE A 66 -6.35 6.31 -1.03
CA ILE A 66 -7.22 6.22 -2.21
C ILE A 66 -7.71 7.58 -2.65
N GLY A 67 -8.12 8.44 -1.70
CA GLY A 67 -8.56 9.81 -1.97
C GLY A 67 -7.50 10.59 -2.73
N LYS A 68 -6.25 10.58 -2.24
CA LYS A 68 -5.10 11.21 -2.91
C LYS A 68 -4.86 10.69 -4.33
N LEU A 69 -5.01 9.39 -4.56
CA LEU A 69 -4.86 8.82 -5.91
C LEU A 69 -5.93 9.37 -6.86
N HIS A 70 -7.19 9.32 -6.45
CA HIS A 70 -8.31 9.75 -7.27
C HIS A 70 -8.30 11.27 -7.52
N ASP A 71 -7.99 12.07 -6.51
CA ASP A 71 -7.81 13.53 -6.65
C ASP A 71 -6.69 13.87 -7.64
N GLY A 72 -5.65 13.03 -7.71
CA GLY A 72 -4.57 13.10 -8.68
C GLY A 72 -4.89 12.52 -10.08
N GLY A 73 -6.16 12.17 -10.34
CA GLY A 73 -6.61 11.56 -11.59
C GLY A 73 -5.91 10.23 -11.87
N MET A 74 -5.66 9.42 -10.84
CA MET A 74 -5.03 8.12 -10.95
C MET A 74 -5.94 7.04 -10.36
N VAL A 75 -6.26 6.03 -11.16
CA VAL A 75 -6.95 4.82 -10.70
C VAL A 75 -5.91 3.72 -10.57
N HIS A 76 -5.87 3.01 -9.44
CA HIS A 76 -4.90 1.92 -9.22
C HIS A 76 -5.13 0.74 -10.19
N GLY A 77 -6.40 0.38 -10.44
CA GLY A 77 -6.79 -0.67 -11.38
C GLY A 77 -6.83 -2.11 -10.82
N ASP A 78 -6.19 -2.36 -9.68
CA ASP A 78 -6.22 -3.64 -8.94
C ASP A 78 -6.05 -3.40 -7.44
N LEU A 79 -6.94 -2.59 -6.87
CA LEU A 79 -6.85 -2.24 -5.46
C LEU A 79 -7.46 -3.35 -4.60
N THR A 80 -6.61 -4.15 -3.98
CA THR A 80 -7.01 -5.21 -3.04
C THR A 80 -6.21 -5.10 -1.74
N THR A 81 -6.71 -5.69 -0.66
CA THR A 81 -6.01 -5.73 0.65
C THR A 81 -4.69 -6.48 0.62
N SER A 82 -4.42 -7.28 -0.42
CA SER A 82 -3.13 -7.97 -0.60
C SER A 82 -2.07 -7.08 -1.24
N ASN A 83 -2.48 -6.00 -1.92
CA ASN A 83 -1.58 -5.04 -2.59
C ASN A 83 -1.19 -3.86 -1.68
N MET A 84 -1.57 -3.93 -0.40
CA MET A 84 -1.28 -2.93 0.62
C MET A 84 -0.47 -3.57 1.75
N ILE A 85 0.59 -2.91 2.21
CA ILE A 85 1.50 -3.40 3.24
C ILE A 85 1.48 -2.41 4.41
N LEU A 86 1.29 -2.89 5.63
CA LEU A 86 1.48 -2.06 6.83
C LEU A 86 2.92 -2.19 7.28
N ARG A 87 3.67 -1.09 7.30
CA ARG A 87 5.08 -1.10 7.70
C ARG A 87 5.22 -1.43 9.18
N SER A 88 6.00 -2.47 9.50
CA SER A 88 6.21 -2.93 10.88
C SER A 88 6.79 -1.88 11.82
N SER A 89 7.56 -0.92 11.31
CA SER A 89 8.25 0.07 12.14
C SER A 89 7.33 1.10 12.78
N ASN A 90 6.16 1.35 12.18
CA ASN A 90 5.26 2.44 12.62
C ASN A 90 3.77 2.20 12.32
N ASN A 91 3.39 1.01 11.84
CA ASN A 91 2.02 0.63 11.47
C ASN A 91 1.37 1.58 10.43
N GLN A 92 2.18 2.24 9.59
CA GLN A 92 1.68 3.06 8.50
C GLN A 92 1.52 2.25 7.22
N LEU A 93 0.48 2.57 6.43
CA LEU A 93 0.28 2.11 5.06
C LEU A 93 1.39 2.62 4.12
#